data_AF-A0A3M1CKI0-F1
#
_entry.id   AF-A0A3M1CKI0-F1
#
_cell.length_a   1.000
_cell.length_b   1.000
_cell.length_c   1.000
_cell.angle_alpha   90.00
_cell.angle_beta   90.00
_cell.angle_gamma   90.00
#
_symmetry.space_group_name_H-M   'P 1'
#
loop_
_entity.id
_entity.type
_entity.pdbx_description
1 polymer ?
#
loop_
_entity_poly.entity_id
_entity_poly.type
_entity_poly.pdbx_seq_one_letter_code
_entity_poly.pdbx_strand_id
1 'polypeptide(L)'
;MLLVLLSIFSLSCSENGREDFKPIERPKDKKARKTPPVHGRVNFPAGQVRVLLVPPGTTAARAGFKPGDALVSADGKKITSEQQVERITASAGGEIEFEVVSGGGLYMKTLPPGTPGWLLLSGATFRTSLIAASQRRPRARANEISAVRALELFEYSSGRRRRAFSFQGPALCLFFTIREGKDKEALSAFARGCPGHGAKCMAVDTLELATAVRRPERWQRELEKAAAMLREKAALFVDHLQAAANALGIRNTPVVIAIDAAGRPIRRLEGSRCTDAEAISEQAVRVG
;
A
#
# COMPACT_ATOMS: atom_id res chain seq x y z
N MET A 1 65.54 -20.93 70.15
CA MET A 1 64.86 -21.54 71.30
C MET A 1 63.59 -22.23 70.75
N LEU A 2 63.57 -23.58 70.78
CA LEU A 2 62.45 -24.56 70.57
C LEU A 2 61.41 -24.35 69.44
N LEU A 3 61.33 -25.15 68.36
CA LEU A 3 60.87 -26.56 68.13
C LEU A 3 59.33 -26.78 68.05
N VAL A 4 58.90 -27.42 66.93
CA VAL A 4 57.93 -28.56 66.79
C VAL A 4 56.42 -28.19 66.89
N LEU A 5 55.52 -28.36 65.90
CA LEU A 5 55.05 -29.44 64.97
C LEU A 5 53.66 -29.98 65.40
N LEU A 6 52.77 -30.20 64.40
CA LEU A 6 51.63 -31.17 64.32
C LEU A 6 50.44 -30.95 65.31
N SER A 7 49.16 -31.26 65.07
CA SER A 7 48.41 -31.96 64.00
C SER A 7 46.89 -31.86 64.23
N ILE A 8 46.10 -31.87 63.14
CA ILE A 8 44.88 -32.68 62.83
C ILE A 8 43.73 -32.80 63.87
N PHE A 9 42.50 -32.44 63.48
CA PHE A 9 41.19 -33.15 63.69
C PHE A 9 40.05 -32.30 63.06
N SER A 10 39.50 -32.62 61.88
CA SER A 10 38.37 -33.52 61.56
C SER A 10 36.95 -32.90 61.69
N LEU A 11 36.25 -32.88 60.53
CA LEU A 11 34.81 -32.89 60.25
C LEU A 11 33.84 -31.90 60.96
N SER A 12 33.22 -31.01 60.17
CA SER A 12 31.79 -31.16 59.80
C SER A 12 31.40 -30.10 58.76
N CYS A 13 31.01 -30.55 57.56
CA CYS A 13 30.34 -29.71 56.58
C CYS A 13 28.87 -29.57 57.01
N SER A 14 28.40 -28.35 57.25
CA SER A 14 26.97 -28.05 57.30
C SER A 14 26.60 -27.33 56.00
N GLU A 15 25.83 -28.04 55.18
CA GLU A 15 25.09 -27.50 54.05
C GLU A 15 24.14 -26.41 54.53
N ASN A 16 24.17 -25.24 53.88
CA ASN A 16 22.97 -24.58 53.36
C ASN A 16 23.32 -23.21 52.77
N GLY A 17 22.88 -23.00 51.52
CA GLY A 17 22.99 -21.70 50.86
C GLY A 17 23.14 -21.74 49.35
N ARG A 18 22.59 -22.74 48.64
CA ARG A 18 22.24 -22.59 47.22
C ARG A 18 20.94 -21.79 47.18
N GLU A 19 21.01 -20.50 46.90
CA GLU A 19 19.81 -19.75 46.52
C GLU A 19 19.40 -20.20 45.11
N ASP A 20 18.33 -20.99 45.09
CA ASP A 20 17.66 -21.48 43.90
C ASP A 20 17.15 -20.30 43.05
N PHE A 21 17.72 -20.17 41.85
CA PHE A 21 17.06 -19.45 40.76
C PHE A 21 15.76 -20.17 40.42
N LYS A 22 14.65 -19.73 41.02
CA LYS A 22 13.32 -20.17 40.61
C LYS A 22 13.10 -19.79 39.14
N PRO A 23 12.72 -20.74 38.27
CA PRO A 23 12.31 -20.41 36.91
C PRO A 23 11.17 -19.40 36.96
N ILE A 24 11.27 -18.33 36.18
CA ILE A 24 10.17 -17.39 35.99
C ILE A 24 8.98 -18.20 35.44
N GLU A 25 7.99 -18.46 36.29
CA GLU A 25 6.73 -19.06 35.86
C GLU A 25 6.09 -18.11 34.84
N ARG A 26 5.99 -18.58 33.59
CA ARG A 26 5.26 -17.82 32.57
C ARG A 26 3.82 -17.69 33.05
N PRO A 27 3.22 -16.48 33.03
CA PRO A 27 1.84 -16.31 33.43
C PRO A 27 0.94 -17.26 32.62
N LYS A 28 0.37 -18.23 33.32
CA LYS A 28 -0.63 -19.19 32.83
C LYS A 28 -1.98 -18.48 32.75
N ASP A 29 -2.05 -17.44 31.93
CA ASP A 29 -3.31 -16.81 31.49
C ASP A 29 -3.03 -15.94 30.26
N LYS A 30 -2.46 -16.57 29.23
CA LYS A 30 -2.67 -16.07 27.88
C LYS A 30 -4.00 -16.64 27.43
N LYS A 31 -5.10 -15.91 27.66
CA LYS A 31 -6.23 -15.95 26.72
C LYS A 31 -5.59 -15.88 25.36
N ALA A 32 -5.63 -16.99 24.62
CA ALA A 32 -4.98 -17.12 23.34
C ALA A 32 -5.29 -15.84 22.58
N ARG A 33 -4.26 -15.03 22.31
CA ARG A 33 -4.39 -13.88 21.43
C ARG A 33 -4.86 -14.52 20.14
N LYS A 34 -6.16 -14.49 19.89
CA LYS A 34 -6.79 -15.13 18.73
C LYS A 34 -5.93 -14.72 17.57
N THR A 35 -5.20 -15.66 17.00
CA THR A 35 -4.50 -15.43 15.73
C THR A 35 -5.56 -14.80 14.85
N PRO A 36 -5.35 -13.56 14.35
CA PRO A 36 -6.37 -12.92 13.54
C PRO A 36 -6.75 -13.93 12.46
N PRO A 37 -8.05 -14.17 12.21
CA PRO A 37 -8.49 -15.23 11.33
C PRO A 37 -7.71 -15.09 10.03
N VAL A 38 -6.99 -16.15 9.65
CA VAL A 38 -6.29 -16.21 8.37
C VAL A 38 -7.36 -15.94 7.33
N HIS A 39 -7.37 -14.71 6.80
CA HIS A 39 -8.35 -14.30 5.80
C HIS A 39 -8.24 -15.33 4.68
N GLY A 40 -9.37 -15.96 4.33
CA GLY A 40 -9.44 -17.11 3.41
C GLY A 40 -8.42 -16.97 2.28
N ARG A 41 -7.56 -17.98 2.12
CA ARG A 41 -6.40 -17.97 1.23
C ARG A 41 -6.76 -17.32 -0.10
N VAL A 42 -6.24 -16.13 -0.35
CA VAL A 42 -6.40 -15.47 -1.64
C VAL A 42 -5.69 -16.36 -2.67
N ASN A 43 -6.46 -17.05 -3.51
CA ASN A 43 -5.90 -17.89 -4.56
C ASN A 43 -5.33 -17.00 -5.67
N PHE A 44 -4.03 -16.75 -5.58
CA PHE A 44 -3.27 -16.02 -6.57
C PHE A 44 -1.97 -16.78 -6.88
N PRO A 45 -1.98 -17.65 -7.90
CA PRO A 45 -0.81 -18.40 -8.32
C PRO A 45 0.32 -17.47 -8.76
N ALA A 46 1.57 -17.82 -8.44
CA ALA A 46 2.73 -16.95 -8.70
C ALA A 46 2.88 -16.58 -10.18
N GLY A 47 2.56 -17.50 -11.10
CA GLY A 47 2.61 -17.29 -12.54
C GLY A 47 1.36 -16.67 -13.17
N GLN A 48 0.40 -16.20 -12.36
CA GLN A 48 -0.78 -15.50 -12.86
C GLN A 48 -0.57 -13.98 -12.77
N VAL A 49 -0.93 -13.26 -13.83
CA VAL A 49 -1.07 -11.79 -13.82
C VAL A 49 -2.55 -11.45 -13.84
N ARG A 50 -2.99 -10.59 -12.92
CA ARG A 50 -4.38 -10.18 -12.77
C ARG A 50 -4.52 -8.68 -13.00
N VAL A 51 -5.59 -8.31 -13.69
CA VAL A 51 -6.04 -6.93 -13.81
C VAL A 51 -6.72 -6.53 -12.50
N LEU A 52 -6.14 -5.58 -11.77
CA LEU A 52 -6.71 -5.06 -10.52
C LEU A 52 -7.68 -3.91 -10.75
N LEU A 53 -7.36 -3.04 -11.71
CA LEU A 53 -8.09 -1.81 -11.97
C LEU A 53 -8.16 -1.54 -13.47
N VAL A 54 -9.31 -1.11 -13.95
CA VAL A 54 -9.53 -0.62 -15.32
C VAL A 54 -10.41 0.62 -15.24
N PRO A 55 -9.82 1.83 -15.05
CA PRO A 55 -10.59 3.06 -15.02
C PRO A 55 -11.44 3.24 -16.29
N PRO A 56 -12.65 3.81 -16.17
CA PRO A 56 -13.50 4.11 -17.32
C PRO A 56 -12.78 4.98 -18.36
N GLY A 57 -13.06 4.75 -19.64
CA GLY A 57 -12.50 5.55 -20.73
C GLY A 57 -11.03 5.25 -21.10
N THR A 58 -10.39 4.28 -20.45
CA THR A 58 -9.04 3.81 -20.82
C THR A 58 -9.06 2.89 -22.05
N THR A 59 -7.90 2.64 -22.65
CA THR A 59 -7.76 1.73 -23.81
C THR A 59 -8.15 0.30 -23.43
N ALA A 60 -7.74 -0.16 -22.25
CA ALA A 60 -8.12 -1.45 -21.68
C ALA A 60 -9.63 -1.55 -21.45
N ALA A 61 -10.28 -0.49 -20.95
CA ALA A 61 -11.74 -0.46 -20.78
C ALA A 61 -12.46 -0.63 -22.13
N ARG A 62 -12.03 0.10 -23.17
CA ARG A 62 -12.60 0.01 -24.52
C ARG A 62 -12.39 -1.35 -25.15
N ALA A 63 -11.24 -1.98 -24.89
CA ALA A 63 -10.93 -3.34 -25.30
C ALA A 63 -11.65 -4.42 -24.45
N GLY A 64 -12.53 -4.02 -23.53
CA GLY A 64 -13.39 -4.92 -22.76
C GLY A 64 -12.68 -5.64 -21.61
N PHE A 65 -11.48 -5.21 -21.21
CA PHE A 65 -10.82 -5.72 -20.00
C PHE A 65 -11.56 -5.27 -18.75
N LYS A 66 -11.58 -6.13 -17.73
CA LYS A 66 -12.30 -5.90 -16.48
C LYS A 66 -11.41 -6.23 -15.27
N PRO A 67 -11.63 -5.58 -14.13
CA PRO A 67 -11.01 -5.99 -12.88
C PRO A 67 -11.30 -7.46 -12.57
N GLY A 68 -10.28 -8.24 -12.25
CA GLY A 68 -10.38 -9.68 -12.01
C GLY A 68 -9.97 -10.55 -13.20
N ASP A 69 -9.87 -9.97 -14.41
CA ASP A 69 -9.32 -10.67 -15.57
C ASP A 69 -7.92 -11.22 -15.27
N ALA A 70 -7.70 -12.49 -15.61
CA ALA A 70 -6.39 -13.11 -15.55
C ALA A 70 -5.79 -13.19 -16.96
N LEU A 71 -4.65 -12.54 -17.15
CA LEU A 71 -3.94 -12.53 -18.43
C LEU A 71 -3.14 -13.82 -18.57
N VAL A 72 -3.42 -14.60 -19.61
CA VAL A 72 -2.81 -15.93 -19.85
C VAL A 72 -1.67 -15.83 -20.86
N SER A 73 -1.93 -15.22 -22.01
CA SER A 73 -0.96 -15.02 -23.08
C SER A 73 -1.22 -13.69 -23.82
N ALA A 74 -0.19 -13.19 -24.50
CA ALA A 74 -0.26 -12.07 -25.43
C ALA A 74 0.46 -12.49 -26.73
N ASP A 75 -0.22 -12.38 -27.87
CA ASP A 75 0.25 -12.82 -29.18
C ASP A 75 0.80 -14.26 -29.15
N GLY A 76 0.06 -15.15 -28.49
CA GLY A 76 0.43 -16.56 -28.29
C GLY A 76 1.59 -16.80 -27.30
N LYS A 77 2.20 -15.75 -26.75
CA LYS A 77 3.29 -15.87 -25.76
C LYS A 77 2.72 -15.82 -24.35
N LYS A 78 3.01 -16.85 -23.55
CA LYS A 78 2.58 -16.93 -22.15
C LYS A 78 3.04 -15.71 -21.35
N ILE A 79 2.12 -15.15 -20.57
CA ILE A 79 2.39 -14.07 -19.63
C ILE A 79 2.75 -14.66 -18.27
N THR A 80 3.78 -14.09 -17.64
CA THR A 80 4.30 -14.57 -16.35
C THR A 80 4.51 -13.47 -15.31
N SER A 81 4.53 -12.21 -15.74
CA SER A 81 4.75 -11.05 -14.86
C SER A 81 4.09 -9.80 -15.42
N GLU A 82 3.73 -8.86 -14.55
CA GLU A 82 3.21 -7.56 -14.96
C GLU A 82 4.24 -6.75 -15.76
N GLN A 83 5.54 -6.86 -15.44
CA GLN A 83 6.62 -6.18 -16.18
C GLN A 83 6.77 -6.71 -17.61
N GLN A 84 6.43 -7.98 -17.85
CA GLN A 84 6.37 -8.53 -19.20
C GLN A 84 5.24 -7.88 -20.00
N VAL A 85 4.04 -7.75 -19.41
CA VAL A 85 2.90 -7.11 -20.06
C VAL A 85 3.16 -5.62 -20.33
N GLU A 86 3.76 -4.92 -19.37
CA GLU A 86 4.17 -3.52 -19.53
C GLU A 86 5.15 -3.36 -20.70
N ARG A 87 6.13 -4.26 -20.84
CA ARG A 87 7.07 -4.23 -21.98
C ARG A 87 6.38 -4.51 -23.30
N ILE A 88 5.56 -5.56 -23.38
CA ILE A 88 4.83 -5.93 -24.60
C ILE A 88 3.97 -4.75 -25.08
N THR A 89 3.18 -4.16 -24.18
CA THR A 89 2.29 -3.03 -24.49
C THR A 89 3.05 -1.76 -24.84
N ALA A 90 4.21 -1.50 -24.23
CA ALA A 90 5.03 -0.34 -24.55
C ALA A 90 5.76 -0.45 -25.91
N SER A 91 6.11 -1.66 -26.34
CA SER A 91 6.82 -1.89 -27.62
C SER A 91 5.91 -2.19 -28.80
N ALA A 92 4.61 -2.39 -28.57
CA ALA A 92 3.68 -2.77 -29.63
C ALA A 92 3.43 -1.61 -30.59
N GLY A 93 3.78 -1.83 -31.86
CA GLY A 93 3.43 -0.93 -32.98
C GLY A 93 2.04 -1.19 -33.55
N GLY A 94 1.33 -2.21 -33.08
CA GLY A 94 0.02 -2.64 -33.56
C GLY A 94 -0.84 -3.21 -32.44
N GLU A 95 -1.94 -3.84 -32.83
CA GLU A 95 -2.83 -4.51 -31.88
C GLU A 95 -2.15 -5.73 -31.25
N ILE A 96 -2.50 -6.00 -29.99
CA ILE A 96 -2.04 -7.18 -29.24
C ILE A 96 -3.25 -8.06 -28.93
N GLU A 97 -3.17 -9.34 -29.26
CA GLU A 97 -4.20 -10.30 -28.89
C GLU A 97 -3.88 -10.91 -27.53
N PHE A 98 -4.76 -10.70 -26.56
CA PHE A 98 -4.65 -11.31 -25.24
C PHE A 98 -5.61 -12.48 -25.10
N GLU A 99 -5.08 -13.60 -24.61
CA GLU A 99 -5.89 -14.66 -24.03
C GLU A 99 -6.15 -14.35 -22.56
N VAL A 100 -7.41 -14.31 -22.17
CA VAL A 100 -7.86 -13.82 -20.86
C VAL A 100 -8.86 -14.79 -20.25
N VAL A 101 -8.63 -15.18 -18.99
CA VAL A 101 -9.67 -15.83 -18.19
C VAL A 101 -10.47 -14.77 -17.47
N SER A 102 -11.77 -14.68 -17.77
CA SER A 102 -12.70 -13.69 -17.22
C SER A 102 -13.99 -14.39 -16.76
N GLY A 103 -14.45 -14.16 -15.53
CA GLY A 103 -15.67 -14.80 -15.03
C GLY A 103 -15.70 -16.34 -15.08
N GLY A 104 -14.54 -17.00 -15.17
CA GLY A 104 -14.40 -18.46 -15.32
C GLY A 104 -14.36 -18.97 -16.77
N GLY A 105 -14.59 -18.11 -17.76
CA GLY A 105 -14.45 -18.44 -19.19
C GLY A 105 -13.13 -17.94 -19.77
N LEU A 106 -12.71 -18.52 -20.90
CA LEU A 106 -11.55 -18.10 -21.68
C LEU A 106 -11.99 -17.24 -22.86
N TYR A 107 -11.35 -16.08 -23.04
CA TYR A 107 -11.71 -15.10 -24.06
C TYR A 107 -10.46 -14.56 -24.75
N MET A 108 -10.57 -14.28 -26.05
CA MET A 108 -9.61 -13.45 -26.77
C MET A 108 -10.04 -11.99 -26.69
N LYS A 109 -9.13 -11.09 -26.31
CA LYS A 109 -9.36 -9.64 -26.28
C LYS A 109 -8.24 -8.94 -27.03
N THR A 110 -8.61 -8.10 -27.98
CA THR A 110 -7.67 -7.31 -28.78
C THR A 110 -7.45 -5.96 -28.13
N LEU A 111 -6.19 -5.63 -27.83
CA LEU A 111 -5.79 -4.36 -27.27
C LEU A 111 -5.14 -3.49 -28.35
N PRO A 112 -5.71 -2.33 -28.70
CA PRO A 112 -5.07 -1.38 -29.60
C PRO A 112 -3.74 -0.84 -29.05
N PRO A 113 -2.84 -0.35 -29.92
CA PRO A 113 -1.57 0.22 -29.47
C PRO A 113 -1.78 1.44 -28.56
N GLY A 114 -0.81 1.69 -27.68
CA GLY A 114 -0.80 2.82 -26.75
C GLY A 114 -0.90 2.41 -25.29
N THR A 115 -1.11 3.39 -24.40
CA THR A 115 -1.18 3.12 -22.96
C THR A 115 -2.48 2.38 -22.61
N PRO A 116 -2.41 1.16 -22.02
CA PRO A 116 -3.61 0.39 -21.72
C PRO A 116 -4.50 1.08 -20.68
N GLY A 117 -3.89 1.72 -19.69
CA GLY A 117 -4.62 2.41 -18.63
C GLY A 117 -5.11 1.50 -17.50
N TRP A 118 -4.64 0.25 -17.42
CA TRP A 118 -4.97 -0.68 -16.33
C TRP A 118 -3.94 -0.64 -15.19
N LEU A 119 -4.30 -1.20 -14.05
CA LEU A 119 -3.35 -1.60 -13.01
C LEU A 119 -3.26 -3.12 -12.96
N LEU A 120 -2.05 -3.66 -13.09
CA LEU A 120 -1.77 -5.10 -13.05
C LEU A 120 -1.02 -5.48 -11.77
N LEU A 121 -1.17 -6.74 -11.37
CA LEU A 121 -0.38 -7.36 -10.31
C LEU A 121 -0.13 -8.83 -10.67
N SER A 122 1.07 -9.36 -10.44
CA SER A 122 1.30 -10.81 -10.47
C SER A 122 1.16 -11.43 -9.09
N GLY A 123 0.86 -12.73 -9.07
CA GLY A 123 0.88 -13.50 -7.83
C GLY A 123 2.27 -13.55 -7.19
N ALA A 124 3.35 -13.48 -7.98
CA ALA A 124 4.71 -13.39 -7.46
C ALA A 124 4.92 -12.09 -6.67
N THR A 125 4.59 -10.94 -7.27
CA THR A 125 4.69 -9.62 -6.63
C THR A 125 3.74 -9.48 -5.43
N PHE A 126 2.55 -10.05 -5.50
CA PHE A 126 1.62 -10.08 -4.38
C PHE A 126 2.24 -10.81 -3.17
N ARG A 127 2.80 -12.01 -3.38
CA ARG A 127 3.41 -12.80 -2.31
C ARG A 127 4.61 -12.11 -1.69
N THR A 128 5.52 -11.55 -2.50
CA THR A 128 6.69 -10.83 -1.99
C THR A 128 6.26 -9.60 -1.19
N SER A 129 5.23 -8.89 -1.63
CA SER A 129 4.67 -7.73 -0.91
C SER A 129 4.08 -8.12 0.45
N LEU A 130 3.38 -9.26 0.55
CA LEU A 130 2.87 -9.77 1.83
C LEU A 130 3.99 -10.17 2.81
N ILE A 131 5.05 -10.81 2.30
CA ILE A 131 6.24 -11.15 3.11
C ILE A 131 6.92 -9.86 3.59
N ALA A 132 7.14 -8.90 2.70
CA ALA A 132 7.74 -7.62 3.04
C ALA A 132 6.90 -6.88 4.09
N ALA A 133 5.57 -6.94 4.00
CA ALA A 133 4.66 -6.36 4.98
C ALA A 133 4.72 -7.04 6.36
N SER A 134 4.89 -8.37 6.41
CA SER A 134 4.95 -9.12 7.68
C SER A 134 6.28 -8.96 8.41
N GLN A 135 7.36 -8.72 7.67
CA GLN A 135 8.71 -8.56 8.22
C GLN A 135 9.07 -7.11 8.59
N ARG A 136 8.14 -6.15 8.47
CA ARG A 136 8.41 -4.72 8.72
C ARG A 136 8.82 -4.48 10.18
N ARG A 137 10.13 -4.47 10.44
CA ARG A 137 10.71 -3.73 11.58
C ARG A 137 10.55 -2.23 11.30
N PRO A 138 10.40 -1.38 12.33
CA PRO A 138 10.44 0.07 12.16
C PRO A 138 11.78 0.42 11.49
N ARG A 139 11.79 0.73 10.19
CA ARG A 139 12.98 1.31 9.57
C ARG A 139 13.15 2.71 10.16
N ALA A 140 14.39 3.02 10.53
CA ALA A 140 14.82 4.38 10.76
C ALA A 140 14.44 5.23 9.54
N ARG A 141 13.98 6.47 9.78
CA ARG A 141 13.61 7.45 8.76
C ARG A 141 14.70 7.47 7.68
N ALA A 142 14.46 6.82 6.54
CA ALA A 142 15.24 7.12 5.34
C ALA A 142 15.08 8.62 5.09
N ASN A 143 16.11 9.30 4.55
CA ASN A 143 16.01 10.72 4.23
C ASN A 143 14.72 10.99 3.42
N GLU A 144 13.69 11.49 4.11
CA GLU A 144 12.28 11.47 3.68
C GLU A 144 12.09 12.22 2.35
N ILE A 145 13.01 13.13 2.04
CA ILE A 145 12.96 14.05 0.90
C ILE A 145 13.23 13.37 -0.46
N SER A 146 14.27 12.53 -0.56
CA SER A 146 14.62 11.88 -1.84
C SER A 146 13.65 10.76 -2.20
N ALA A 147 13.11 10.08 -1.17
CA ALA A 147 12.16 9.00 -1.36
C ALA A 147 10.83 9.51 -1.93
N VAL A 148 10.37 10.67 -1.48
CA VAL A 148 9.09 11.27 -1.89
C VAL A 148 9.10 11.64 -3.37
N ARG A 149 10.14 12.33 -3.85
CA ARG A 149 10.26 12.75 -5.27
C ARG A 149 10.29 11.59 -6.29
N ALA A 150 10.69 10.41 -5.85
CA ALA A 150 10.78 9.22 -6.70
C ALA A 150 9.49 8.38 -6.74
N LEU A 151 8.46 8.74 -5.96
CA LEU A 151 7.24 7.93 -5.88
C LEU A 151 6.45 8.00 -7.17
N GLU A 152 6.18 6.84 -7.77
CA GLU A 152 5.23 6.70 -8.87
C GLU A 152 3.88 6.25 -8.34
N LEU A 153 2.86 7.03 -8.64
CA LEU A 153 1.46 6.75 -8.31
C LEU A 153 0.67 6.50 -9.58
N PHE A 154 -0.34 5.64 -9.50
CA PHE A 154 -1.25 5.41 -10.60
C PHE A 154 -2.41 6.42 -10.55
N GLU A 155 -2.47 7.34 -11.51
CA GLU A 155 -3.55 8.34 -11.59
C GLU A 155 -4.82 7.70 -12.15
N TYR A 156 -5.89 7.72 -11.37
CA TYR A 156 -7.12 6.99 -11.66
C TYR A 156 -7.79 7.47 -12.96
N SER A 157 -7.88 8.78 -13.18
CA SER A 157 -8.59 9.36 -14.33
C SER A 157 -7.91 9.11 -15.67
N SER A 158 -6.58 9.12 -15.70
CA SER A 158 -5.81 8.95 -16.95
C SER A 158 -5.37 7.51 -17.18
N GLY A 159 -5.40 6.66 -16.13
CA GLY A 159 -4.82 5.32 -16.15
C GLY A 159 -3.30 5.33 -16.30
N ARG A 160 -2.63 6.45 -16.04
CA ARG A 160 -1.18 6.60 -16.21
C ARG A 160 -0.46 6.56 -14.87
N ARG A 161 0.73 5.98 -14.86
CA ARG A 161 1.68 6.20 -13.76
C ARG A 161 2.26 7.60 -13.87
N ARG A 162 2.26 8.31 -12.76
CA ARG A 162 2.81 9.66 -12.63
C ARG A 162 3.71 9.70 -11.43
N ARG A 163 4.83 10.40 -11.56
CA ARG A 163 5.61 10.78 -10.39
C ARG A 163 4.76 11.70 -9.52
N ALA A 164 4.50 11.28 -8.29
CA ALA A 164 3.59 11.86 -7.33
C ALA A 164 3.80 13.37 -7.13
N PHE A 165 5.03 13.86 -7.30
CA PHE A 165 5.42 15.25 -7.09
C PHE A 165 6.06 15.89 -8.33
N SER A 166 5.73 15.39 -9.52
CA SER A 166 5.99 16.10 -10.78
C SER A 166 5.12 17.35 -10.96
N PHE A 167 4.15 17.55 -10.08
CA PHE A 167 3.32 18.74 -10.05
C PHE A 167 4.13 19.92 -9.53
N GLN A 168 4.45 20.87 -10.40
CA GLN A 168 5.10 22.14 -10.00
C GLN A 168 4.24 22.86 -8.96
N GLY A 169 4.81 23.21 -7.81
CA GLY A 169 4.12 23.96 -6.75
C GLY A 169 3.71 23.12 -5.54
N PRO A 170 3.20 23.79 -4.50
CA PRO A 170 2.84 23.16 -3.24
C PRO A 170 1.60 22.24 -3.38
N ALA A 171 1.51 21.23 -2.52
CA ALA A 171 0.45 20.23 -2.58
C ALA A 171 -0.03 19.78 -1.20
N LEU A 172 -1.29 19.35 -1.15
CA LEU A 172 -1.91 18.70 -0.01
C LEU A 172 -2.34 17.29 -0.42
N CYS A 173 -1.87 16.28 0.30
CA CYS A 173 -2.07 14.88 -0.01
C CYS A 173 -2.86 14.17 1.09
N LEU A 174 -4.08 13.71 0.79
CA LEU A 174 -4.80 12.77 1.64
C LEU A 174 -4.38 11.35 1.29
N PHE A 175 -3.81 10.62 2.25
CA PHE A 175 -3.64 9.17 2.19
C PHE A 175 -4.79 8.50 2.92
N PHE A 176 -5.52 7.64 2.23
CA PHE A 176 -6.70 6.96 2.75
C PHE A 176 -6.74 5.50 2.28
N THR A 177 -7.53 4.66 2.93
CA THR A 177 -7.94 3.38 2.33
C THR A 177 -9.39 3.46 1.96
N ILE A 178 -9.78 2.90 0.83
CA ILE A 178 -11.17 2.88 0.42
C ILE A 178 -11.97 1.83 1.22
N ARG A 179 -12.23 2.18 2.48
CA ARG A 179 -12.99 1.44 3.48
C ARG A 179 -14.06 2.34 4.07
N GLU A 180 -15.06 1.75 4.70
CA GLU A 180 -16.08 2.50 5.43
C GLU A 180 -15.51 3.16 6.69
N GLY A 181 -16.20 4.17 7.21
CA GLY A 181 -15.83 4.92 8.41
C GLY A 181 -14.92 6.12 8.11
N LYS A 182 -13.91 6.32 8.95
CA LYS A 182 -13.11 7.55 9.01
C LYS A 182 -12.42 7.94 7.69
N ASP A 183 -12.03 6.97 6.87
CA ASP A 183 -11.42 7.27 5.56
C ASP A 183 -12.43 7.91 4.58
N LYS A 184 -13.71 7.49 4.58
CA LYS A 184 -14.76 8.12 3.76
C LYS A 184 -15.12 9.52 4.26
N GLU A 185 -15.17 9.70 5.58
CA GLU A 185 -15.37 11.02 6.19
C GLU A 185 -14.22 11.97 5.84
N ALA A 186 -12.97 11.49 5.93
CA ALA A 186 -11.80 12.26 5.57
C ALA A 186 -11.75 12.62 4.08
N LEU A 187 -12.15 11.69 3.20
CA LEU A 187 -12.26 11.95 1.77
C LEU A 187 -13.26 13.08 1.47
N SER A 188 -14.42 13.06 2.15
CA SER A 188 -15.45 14.09 2.03
C SER A 188 -14.98 15.44 2.58
N ALA A 189 -14.35 15.45 3.76
CA ALA A 189 -13.75 16.65 4.35
C ALA A 189 -12.67 17.24 3.45
N PHE A 190 -11.80 16.39 2.88
CA PHE A 190 -10.74 16.79 1.97
C PHE A 190 -11.26 17.40 0.66
N ALA A 191 -12.30 16.80 0.07
CA ALA A 191 -12.94 17.34 -1.13
C ALA A 191 -13.56 18.73 -0.90
N ARG A 192 -13.96 19.06 0.34
CA ARG A 192 -14.48 20.39 0.69
C ARG A 192 -13.37 21.38 1.07
N GLY A 193 -12.38 20.93 1.83
CA GLY A 193 -11.42 21.83 2.47
C GLY A 193 -10.19 22.18 1.64
N CYS A 194 -9.79 21.32 0.70
CA CYS A 194 -8.55 21.55 -0.05
C CYS A 194 -8.64 22.56 -1.22
N PRO A 195 -9.69 22.58 -2.06
CA PRO A 195 -9.74 23.45 -3.24
C PRO A 195 -9.72 24.95 -2.91
N GLY A 196 -9.22 25.76 -3.86
CA GLY A 196 -9.34 27.24 -3.79
C GLY A 196 -8.24 27.97 -3.00
N HIS A 197 -7.15 27.28 -2.66
CA HIS A 197 -6.11 27.82 -1.78
C HIS A 197 -4.69 27.78 -2.37
N GLY A 198 -4.52 27.79 -3.70
CA GLY A 198 -3.21 27.78 -4.36
C GLY A 198 -2.44 26.45 -4.32
N ALA A 199 -2.73 25.58 -3.34
CA ALA A 199 -2.18 24.23 -3.25
C ALA A 199 -2.89 23.24 -4.19
N LYS A 200 -2.14 22.27 -4.71
CA LYS A 200 -2.69 21.15 -5.47
C LYS A 200 -3.23 20.06 -4.55
N CYS A 201 -4.43 19.58 -4.82
CA CYS A 201 -5.11 18.58 -4.01
C CYS A 201 -4.97 17.18 -4.61
N MET A 202 -4.44 16.25 -3.82
CA MET A 202 -4.27 14.85 -4.23
C MET A 202 -4.86 13.91 -3.17
N ALA A 203 -5.68 12.98 -3.59
CA ALA A 203 -6.15 11.88 -2.75
C ALA A 203 -5.49 10.58 -3.23
N VAL A 204 -4.91 9.82 -2.31
CA VAL A 204 -4.10 8.64 -2.60
C VAL A 204 -4.67 7.44 -1.83
N ASP A 205 -5.30 6.51 -2.55
CA ASP A 205 -5.72 5.23 -1.99
C ASP A 205 -4.47 4.37 -1.74
N THR A 206 -4.21 4.02 -0.49
CA THR A 206 -3.04 3.21 -0.10
C THR A 206 -3.25 1.71 -0.34
N LEU A 207 -4.19 1.33 -1.20
CA LEU A 207 -4.41 -0.03 -1.70
C LEU A 207 -4.28 -1.13 -0.63
N GLU A 208 -5.41 -1.59 -0.09
CA GLU A 208 -5.42 -2.83 0.67
C GLU A 208 -5.34 -4.02 -0.31
N LEU A 209 -4.11 -4.49 -0.56
CA LEU A 209 -3.80 -5.49 -1.59
C LEU A 209 -4.66 -6.75 -1.49
N ALA A 210 -4.95 -7.25 -0.28
CA ALA A 210 -5.74 -8.46 -0.14
C ALA A 210 -7.19 -8.23 -0.59
N THR A 211 -7.76 -7.08 -0.26
CA THR A 211 -9.10 -6.65 -0.71
C THR A 211 -9.12 -6.45 -2.22
N ALA A 212 -8.13 -5.74 -2.78
CA ALA A 212 -8.06 -5.48 -4.22
C ALA A 212 -7.93 -6.78 -5.03
N VAL A 213 -7.12 -7.74 -4.59
CA VAL A 213 -6.99 -9.03 -5.29
C VAL A 213 -8.23 -9.91 -5.13
N ARG A 214 -8.86 -9.90 -3.94
CA ARG A 214 -10.01 -10.78 -3.64
C ARG A 214 -11.31 -10.28 -4.25
N ARG A 215 -11.50 -8.97 -4.33
CA ARG A 215 -12.73 -8.32 -4.83
C ARG A 215 -12.39 -7.11 -5.72
N PRO A 216 -11.67 -7.31 -6.84
CA PRO A 216 -11.18 -6.22 -7.68
C PRO A 216 -12.30 -5.34 -8.22
N GLU A 217 -13.43 -5.94 -8.66
CA GLU A 217 -14.59 -5.18 -9.11
C GLU A 217 -15.23 -4.32 -8.01
N ARG A 218 -15.32 -4.84 -6.78
CA ARG A 218 -15.85 -4.06 -5.65
C ARG A 218 -14.93 -2.89 -5.34
N TRP A 219 -13.62 -3.13 -5.34
CA TRP A 219 -12.63 -2.09 -5.11
C TRP A 219 -12.69 -1.00 -6.19
N GLN A 220 -12.79 -1.38 -7.47
CA GLN A 220 -12.98 -0.41 -8.55
C GLN A 220 -14.27 0.41 -8.37
N ARG A 221 -15.42 -0.20 -8.05
CA ARG A 221 -16.67 0.53 -7.84
C ARG A 221 -16.57 1.54 -6.70
N GLU A 222 -15.85 1.22 -5.64
CA GLU A 222 -15.62 2.20 -4.58
C GLU A 222 -14.70 3.33 -5.06
N LEU A 223 -13.65 3.04 -5.84
CA LEU A 223 -12.78 4.06 -6.44
C LEU A 223 -13.55 4.98 -7.39
N GLU A 224 -14.49 4.46 -8.16
CA GLU A 224 -15.38 5.26 -9.02
C GLU A 224 -16.20 6.26 -8.19
N LYS A 225 -16.73 5.84 -7.03
CA LYS A 225 -17.43 6.74 -6.10
C LYS A 225 -16.51 7.81 -5.52
N ALA A 226 -15.28 7.43 -5.14
CA ALA A 226 -14.28 8.38 -4.66
C ALA A 226 -13.90 9.39 -5.75
N ALA A 227 -13.68 8.93 -6.99
CA ALA A 227 -13.39 9.79 -8.13
C ALA A 227 -14.54 10.78 -8.40
N ALA A 228 -15.79 10.32 -8.34
CA ALA A 228 -16.96 11.17 -8.49
C ALA A 228 -17.03 12.24 -7.38
N MET A 229 -16.71 11.89 -6.14
CA MET A 229 -16.69 12.84 -5.00
C MET A 229 -15.61 13.93 -5.17
N LEU A 230 -14.46 13.56 -5.73
CA LEU A 230 -13.29 14.44 -5.89
C LEU A 230 -13.29 15.23 -7.20
N ARG A 231 -14.27 15.01 -8.09
CA ARG A 231 -14.30 15.59 -9.44
C ARG A 231 -14.07 17.11 -9.41
N GLU A 232 -13.13 17.59 -10.23
CA GLU A 232 -12.62 18.97 -10.30
C GLU A 232 -11.97 19.53 -9.02
N LYS A 233 -11.99 18.79 -7.92
CA LYS A 233 -11.51 19.25 -6.59
C LYS A 233 -10.14 18.70 -6.25
N ALA A 234 -9.87 17.45 -6.63
CA ALA A 234 -8.59 16.80 -6.38
C ALA A 234 -8.34 15.67 -7.39
N ALA A 235 -7.06 15.40 -7.65
CA ALA A 235 -6.67 14.22 -8.42
C ALA A 235 -6.69 12.97 -7.53
N LEU A 236 -7.24 11.86 -8.04
CA LEU A 236 -7.26 10.57 -7.36
C LEU A 236 -6.13 9.67 -7.87
N PHE A 237 -5.38 9.11 -6.93
CA PHE A 237 -4.27 8.21 -7.18
C PHE A 237 -4.42 6.91 -6.41
N VAL A 238 -3.74 5.87 -6.89
CA VAL A 238 -3.53 4.60 -6.18
C VAL A 238 -2.04 4.43 -5.90
N ASP A 239 -1.70 4.24 -4.63
CA ASP A 239 -0.36 3.89 -4.17
C ASP A 239 -0.17 2.36 -4.26
N HIS A 240 0.19 1.93 -5.46
CA HIS A 240 0.41 0.52 -5.76
C HIS A 240 1.51 -0.06 -4.86
N LEU A 241 1.20 -1.15 -4.15
CA LEU A 241 2.07 -1.81 -3.17
C LEU A 241 2.44 -0.96 -1.93
N GLN A 242 1.70 0.12 -1.66
CA GLN A 242 1.93 1.01 -0.51
C GLN A 242 3.32 1.67 -0.50
N ALA A 243 3.94 1.84 -1.66
CA ALA A 243 5.29 2.40 -1.76
C ALA A 243 5.38 3.81 -1.16
N ALA A 244 4.40 4.67 -1.47
CA ALA A 244 4.33 6.03 -0.97
C ALA A 244 4.03 6.09 0.53
N ALA A 245 3.03 5.33 0.98
CA ALA A 245 2.68 5.22 2.39
C ALA A 245 3.89 4.74 3.22
N ASN A 246 4.63 3.76 2.73
CA ASN A 246 5.84 3.26 3.38
C ASN A 246 6.96 4.30 3.44
N ALA A 247 7.22 5.00 2.32
CA ALA A 247 8.24 6.04 2.25
C ALA A 247 7.96 7.20 3.22
N LEU A 248 6.67 7.50 3.45
CA LEU A 248 6.20 8.58 4.33
C LEU A 248 5.91 8.12 5.78
N GLY A 249 6.22 6.86 6.11
CA GLY A 249 5.96 6.30 7.44
C GLY A 249 4.47 6.32 7.83
N ILE A 250 3.56 6.20 6.87
CA ILE A 250 2.12 6.15 7.08
C ILE A 250 1.75 4.71 7.47
N ARG A 251 1.32 4.53 8.71
CA ARG A 251 0.93 3.21 9.24
C ARG A 251 -0.58 3.04 9.39
N ASN A 252 -1.27 4.15 9.61
CA ASN A 252 -2.71 4.22 9.78
C ASN A 252 -3.22 5.33 8.89
N THR A 253 -4.37 5.11 8.26
CA THR A 253 -5.12 6.11 7.52
C THR A 253 -6.36 6.52 8.33
N PRO A 254 -6.95 7.70 8.08
CA PRO A 254 -6.53 8.73 7.13
C PRO A 254 -5.38 9.62 7.63
N VAL A 255 -4.55 10.11 6.72
CA VAL A 255 -3.47 11.08 6.99
C VAL A 255 -3.44 12.16 5.91
N VAL A 256 -3.37 13.43 6.30
CA VAL A 256 -3.17 14.54 5.35
C VAL A 256 -1.75 15.08 5.49
N ILE A 257 -0.99 15.13 4.40
CA ILE A 257 0.38 15.64 4.37
C ILE A 257 0.45 16.88 3.49
N ALA A 258 0.94 17.97 4.07
CA ALA A 258 1.31 19.18 3.34
C ALA A 258 2.72 19.02 2.78
N ILE A 259 2.89 19.40 1.52
CA ILE A 259 4.13 19.25 0.78
C ILE A 259 4.44 20.59 0.12
N ASP A 260 5.66 21.09 0.35
CA ASP A 260 6.10 22.35 -0.24
C ASP A 260 6.40 22.22 -1.74
N ALA A 261 6.68 23.35 -2.41
CA ALA A 261 7.04 23.36 -3.83
C ALA A 261 8.33 22.57 -4.16
N ALA A 262 9.17 22.27 -3.17
CA ALA A 262 10.33 21.42 -3.33
C ALA A 262 10.00 19.92 -3.21
N GLY A 263 8.76 19.56 -2.88
CA GLY A 263 8.35 18.16 -2.67
C GLY A 263 8.70 17.63 -1.28
N ARG A 264 8.95 18.50 -0.30
CA ARG A 264 9.26 18.11 1.09
C ARG A 264 7.99 18.08 1.93
N PRO A 265 7.76 17.03 2.74
CA PRO A 265 6.66 17.03 3.70
C PRO A 265 6.96 18.07 4.81
N ILE A 266 6.05 19.02 5.00
CA ILE A 266 6.22 20.12 5.98
C ILE A 266 5.22 20.05 7.12
N ARG A 267 4.08 19.36 6.95
CA ARG A 267 3.08 19.19 8.00
C ARG A 267 2.25 17.92 7.80
N ARG A 268 1.72 17.37 8.89
CA ARG A 268 0.91 16.15 8.90
C ARG A 268 -0.31 16.32 9.82
N LEU A 269 -1.49 15.96 9.34
CA LEU A 269 -2.71 15.75 10.14
C LEU A 269 -2.97 14.26 10.25
N GLU A 270 -3.44 13.83 11.41
CA GLU A 270 -3.83 12.45 11.70
C GLU A 270 -5.11 12.42 12.53
N GLY A 271 -5.78 11.28 12.56
CA GLY A 271 -6.93 11.05 13.42
C GLY A 271 -8.15 11.89 13.02
N SER A 272 -8.87 12.43 14.01
CA SER A 272 -10.09 13.23 13.78
C SER A 272 -9.84 14.54 13.04
N ARG A 273 -8.60 15.04 13.02
CA ARG A 273 -8.25 16.24 12.26
C ARG A 273 -8.31 16.04 10.75
N CYS A 274 -8.22 14.79 10.28
CA CYS A 274 -8.38 14.47 8.86
C CYS A 274 -9.85 14.46 8.42
N THR A 275 -10.81 14.43 9.36
CA THR A 275 -12.25 14.45 9.07
C THR A 275 -12.85 15.84 9.23
N ASP A 276 -12.03 16.84 9.55
CA ASP A 276 -12.42 18.23 9.72
C ASP A 276 -11.99 19.05 8.49
N ALA A 277 -12.98 19.59 7.77
CA ALA A 277 -12.73 20.37 6.56
C ALA A 277 -12.03 21.70 6.86
N GLU A 278 -12.30 22.32 8.02
CA GLU A 278 -11.68 23.59 8.41
C GLU A 278 -10.19 23.38 8.70
N ALA A 279 -9.84 22.34 9.45
CA ALA A 279 -8.45 21.96 9.68
C ALA A 279 -7.69 21.66 8.37
N ILE A 280 -8.36 21.10 7.37
CA ILE A 280 -7.79 20.85 6.04
C ILE A 280 -7.61 22.17 5.28
N SER A 281 -8.61 23.06 5.28
CA SER A 281 -8.52 24.38 4.65
C SER A 281 -7.40 25.24 5.25
N GLU A 282 -7.29 25.28 6.58
CA GLU A 282 -6.18 25.96 7.25
C GLU A 282 -4.82 25.44 6.78
N GLN A 283 -4.71 24.14 6.55
CA GLN A 283 -3.47 23.55 6.05
C GLN A 283 -3.24 23.88 4.57
N ALA A 284 -4.30 23.89 3.74
CA ALA A 284 -4.21 24.25 2.33
C ALA A 284 -3.77 25.72 2.16
N VAL A 285 -4.37 26.66 2.91
CA VAL A 285 -4.03 28.09 2.91
C VAL A 285 -2.58 28.36 3.32
N ARG A 286 -2.03 27.58 4.25
CA ARG A 286 -0.63 27.75 4.68
C ARG A 286 0.39 27.24 3.66
N VAL A 287 -0.05 26.41 2.73
CA VAL A 287 0.81 25.65 1.82
C VAL A 287 0.82 26.27 0.43
N GLY A 288 -0.33 26.77 -0.05
CA GLY A 288 -0.41 27.56 -1.28
C GLY A 288 -0.01 29.01 -1.08
#